data_AF-A0A9J5W476-F1
#
_entry.id   AF-A0A9J5W476-F1
#
_cell.length_a   1.000
_cell.length_b   1.000
_cell.length_c   1.000
_cell.angle_alpha   90.00
_cell.angle_beta   90.00
_cell.angle_gamma   90.00
#
_symmetry.space_group_name_H-M   'P 1'
#
loop_
_entity.id
_entity.type
_entity.pdbx_description
1 polymer ?
#
loop_
_entity_poly.entity_id
_entity_poly.type
_entity_poly.pdbx_seq_one_letter_code
_entity_poly.pdbx_strand_id
1 'polypeptide(L)'
;MVEAFDLLLRDLMETNTLFGGKIVVFNGDFRQTLPVVRSGKKEDFIRESLLCSEIWNQLEKLQLSKNMRATKDLEFCEYLMRIGDGKEKTNDHGKIEIPHSLIIPFTSEKENLNLLFRNTYPDLYTCCT
;
A
#
# COMPACT_ATOMS: atom_id res chain seq x y z
N MET A 1 -8.60 -17.42 0.94
CA MET A 1 -7.21 -17.96 1.03
C MET A 1 -6.76 -18.13 2.48
N VAL A 2 -7.02 -17.15 3.34
CA VAL A 2 -6.69 -17.21 4.78
C VAL A 2 -7.44 -18.33 5.52
N GLU A 3 -8.63 -18.67 5.07
CA GLU A 3 -9.47 -19.74 5.61
C GLU A 3 -8.84 -21.11 5.37
N ALA A 4 -8.29 -21.35 4.18
CA ALA A 4 -7.58 -22.59 3.89
C ALA A 4 -6.34 -22.73 4.77
N PHE A 5 -5.65 -21.62 5.07
CA PHE A 5 -4.52 -21.60 5.99
C PHE A 5 -4.95 -21.88 7.44
N ASP A 6 -6.05 -21.29 7.91
CA ASP A 6 -6.65 -21.59 9.21
C ASP A 6 -7.06 -23.07 9.33
N LEU A 7 -7.79 -23.60 8.34
CA LEU A 7 -8.22 -24.99 8.29
C LEU A 7 -7.03 -25.95 8.33
N LEU A 8 -5.97 -25.66 7.56
CA LEU A 8 -4.75 -26.45 7.58
C LEU A 8 -4.11 -26.49 8.97
N LEU A 9 -4.00 -25.35 9.64
CA LEU A 9 -3.40 -25.31 10.98
C LEU A 9 -4.27 -25.97 12.03
N ARG A 10 -5.60 -25.88 11.92
CA ARG A 10 -6.54 -26.60 12.78
C ARG A 10 -6.41 -28.11 12.65
N ASP A 11 -6.30 -28.60 11.42
CA ASP A 11 -6.10 -30.01 11.11
C ASP A 11 -4.76 -30.51 11.66
N LEU A 12 -3.65 -29.82 11.34
CA LEU A 12 -2.30 -30.19 11.81
C LEU A 12 -2.14 -30.15 13.32
N MET A 13 -2.86 -29.26 14.01
CA MET A 13 -2.78 -29.09 15.46
C MET A 13 -3.89 -29.85 16.21
N GLU A 14 -4.74 -30.58 15.49
CA GLU A 14 -5.88 -31.34 16.03
C GLU A 14 -6.76 -30.50 16.97
N THR A 15 -7.06 -29.25 16.58
CA THR A 15 -7.81 -28.28 17.40
C THR A 15 -8.69 -27.38 16.57
N ASN A 16 -9.84 -26.98 17.10
CA ASN A 16 -10.75 -26.02 16.46
C ASN A 16 -10.39 -24.56 16.76
N THR A 17 -9.29 -24.31 17.48
CA THR A 17 -8.83 -22.95 17.79
C THR A 17 -8.38 -22.25 16.50
N LEU A 18 -8.64 -20.94 16.38
CA LEU A 18 -8.17 -20.15 15.24
C LEU A 18 -6.65 -20.34 15.04
N PHE A 19 -6.26 -20.60 13.79
CA PHE A 19 -4.90 -20.92 13.36
C PHE A 19 -4.21 -22.03 14.16
N GLY A 20 -4.96 -23.04 14.63
CA GLY A 20 -4.40 -24.12 15.44
C GLY A 20 -3.77 -23.64 16.76
N GLY A 21 -4.23 -22.50 17.28
CA GLY A 21 -3.67 -21.86 18.48
C GLY A 21 -2.32 -21.17 18.26
N LYS A 22 -1.89 -20.96 17.00
CA LYS A 22 -0.67 -20.22 16.69
C LYS A 22 -0.91 -18.72 16.70
N ILE A 23 0.13 -17.98 17.12
CA ILE A 23 0.15 -16.53 16.96
C ILE A 23 0.47 -16.23 15.49
N VAL A 24 -0.49 -15.62 14.79
CA VAL A 24 -0.35 -15.21 13.40
C VAL A 24 -0.48 -13.70 13.33
N VAL A 25 0.50 -13.04 12.69
CA VAL A 25 0.50 -11.60 12.49
C VAL A 25 0.32 -11.32 11.01
N PHE A 26 -0.82 -10.72 10.66
CA PHE A 26 -1.04 -10.16 9.34
C PHE A 26 -0.51 -8.72 9.32
N ASN A 27 0.27 -8.40 8.30
CA ASN A 27 0.71 -7.04 8.03
C ASN A 27 0.35 -6.69 6.59
N GLY A 28 -0.02 -5.45 6.36
CA GLY A 28 -0.43 -4.94 5.07
C GLY A 28 -1.01 -3.55 5.20
N ASP A 29 -1.23 -2.94 4.04
CA ASP A 29 -1.90 -1.65 3.93
C ASP A 29 -3.02 -1.79 2.90
N PHE A 30 -4.27 -1.72 3.34
CA PHE A 30 -5.44 -1.87 2.47
C PHE A 30 -5.63 -0.72 1.48
N ARG A 31 -4.82 0.34 1.59
CA ARG A 31 -4.74 1.42 0.61
C ARG A 31 -3.81 1.06 -0.56
N GLN A 32 -3.13 -0.09 -0.50
CA GLN A 32 -2.35 -0.66 -1.60
C GLN A 32 -3.23 -1.55 -2.49
N THR A 33 -2.60 -2.22 -3.46
CA THR A 33 -3.29 -3.03 -4.46
C THR A 33 -4.02 -4.23 -3.84
N LEU A 34 -5.24 -4.48 -4.30
CA LEU A 34 -6.03 -5.66 -3.94
C LEU A 34 -5.36 -6.98 -4.38
N PRO A 35 -5.75 -8.12 -3.78
CA PRO A 35 -5.28 -9.43 -4.23
C PRO A 35 -5.53 -9.66 -5.72
N VAL A 36 -4.60 -10.33 -6.40
CA VAL A 36 -4.71 -10.63 -7.82
C VAL A 36 -5.57 -11.87 -8.04
N VAL A 37 -6.70 -11.71 -8.73
CA VAL A 37 -7.58 -12.81 -9.18
C VAL A 37 -7.51 -12.91 -10.71
N ARG A 38 -7.02 -14.04 -11.21
CA ARG A 38 -6.89 -14.25 -12.67
C ARG A 38 -8.27 -14.28 -13.32
N SER A 39 -8.46 -13.45 -14.35
CA SER A 39 -9.72 -13.32 -15.09
C SER A 39 -10.93 -12.97 -14.19
N GLY A 40 -10.69 -12.40 -13.01
CA GLY A 40 -11.72 -12.00 -12.05
C GLY A 40 -12.36 -10.65 -12.41
N LYS A 41 -13.58 -10.46 -11.95
CA LYS A 41 -14.27 -9.17 -11.97
C LYS A 41 -13.94 -8.36 -10.71
N LYS A 42 -14.36 -7.10 -10.68
CA LYS A 42 -14.13 -6.19 -9.55
C LYS A 42 -14.54 -6.82 -8.21
N GLU A 43 -15.69 -7.47 -8.20
CA GLU A 43 -16.31 -8.10 -7.03
C GLU A 43 -15.48 -9.30 -6.54
N ASP A 44 -14.81 -10.01 -7.44
CA ASP A 44 -13.97 -11.15 -7.08
C ASP A 44 -12.73 -10.68 -6.31
N PHE A 45 -12.08 -9.58 -6.73
CA PHE A 45 -10.94 -9.03 -5.99
C PHE A 45 -11.31 -8.58 -4.57
N ILE A 46 -12.50 -7.98 -4.42
CA ILE A 46 -13.02 -7.53 -3.12
C ILE A 46 -13.29 -8.75 -2.23
N ARG A 47 -13.97 -9.77 -2.76
CA ARG A 47 -14.31 -10.99 -2.02
C ARG A 47 -13.08 -11.76 -1.56
N GLU A 48 -12.00 -11.77 -2.34
CA GLU A 48 -10.72 -12.39 -1.94
C GLU A 48 -9.90 -11.54 -0.96
N SER A 49 -10.32 -10.30 -0.68
CA SER A 49 -9.64 -9.45 0.31
C SER A 49 -9.86 -9.98 1.73
N LEU A 50 -8.85 -9.79 2.60
CA LEU A 50 -8.95 -10.16 4.01
C LEU A 50 -10.14 -9.44 4.70
N LEU A 51 -10.53 -8.26 4.23
CA LEU A 51 -11.66 -7.49 4.77
C LEU A 51 -13.01 -8.20 4.59
N CYS A 52 -13.14 -9.07 3.58
CA CYS A 52 -14.34 -9.86 3.32
C CYS A 52 -14.28 -11.28 3.91
N SER A 53 -13.19 -11.62 4.60
CA SER A 53 -13.04 -12.93 5.25
C SER A 53 -13.89 -13.01 6.53
N GLU A 54 -14.52 -14.15 6.78
CA GLU A 54 -15.19 -14.44 8.06
C GLU A 54 -14.23 -14.42 9.26
N ILE A 55 -12.94 -14.65 9.02
CA ILE A 55 -11.90 -14.58 10.05
C ILE A 55 -11.64 -13.13 10.47
N TRP A 56 -11.87 -12.15 9.58
CA TRP A 56 -11.57 -10.74 9.84
C TRP A 56 -12.12 -10.27 11.18
N ASN A 57 -13.38 -10.57 11.47
CA ASN A 57 -14.06 -10.12 12.68
C ASN A 57 -13.47 -10.73 13.97
N GLN A 58 -12.75 -11.85 13.86
CA GLN A 58 -12.12 -12.54 14.98
C GLN A 58 -10.70 -12.03 15.28
N LEU A 59 -10.09 -11.28 14.35
CA LEU A 59 -8.73 -10.75 14.52
C LEU A 59 -8.71 -9.52 15.43
N GLU A 60 -7.62 -9.34 16.17
CA GLU A 60 -7.28 -8.06 16.78
C GLU A 60 -6.74 -7.10 15.71
N LYS A 61 -7.18 -5.83 15.72
CA LYS A 61 -6.75 -4.83 14.73
C LYS A 61 -5.84 -3.82 15.42
N LEU A 62 -4.60 -3.79 14.96
CA LEU A 62 -3.59 -2.83 15.38
C LEU A 62 -3.27 -1.92 14.20
N GLN A 63 -3.21 -0.63 14.45
CA GLN A 63 -2.94 0.38 13.42
C GLN A 63 -1.67 1.16 13.76
N LEU A 64 -0.76 1.24 12.80
CA LEU A 64 0.37 2.17 12.84
C LEU A 64 -0.08 3.51 12.28
N SER A 65 0.09 4.58 13.06
CA SER A 65 -0.36 5.94 12.69
C SER A 65 0.75 6.83 12.16
N LYS A 66 2.02 6.47 12.40
CA LYS A 66 3.17 7.30 12.02
C LYS A 66 3.82 6.80 10.73
N ASN A 67 3.80 7.62 9.68
CA ASN A 67 4.59 7.37 8.47
C ASN A 67 6.08 7.61 8.77
N MET A 68 6.84 6.53 8.88
CA MET A 68 8.27 6.60 9.21
C MET A 68 9.15 6.96 7.99
N ARG A 69 8.65 6.78 6.76
CA ARG A 69 9.41 6.98 5.51
C ARG A 69 9.57 8.46 5.16
N ALA A 70 8.52 9.23 5.31
CA ALA A 70 8.49 10.65 4.96
C ALA A 70 8.42 11.56 6.21
N THR A 71 9.00 11.13 7.33
CA THR A 71 8.98 11.86 8.62
C THR A 71 9.49 13.30 8.55
N LYS A 72 10.38 13.60 7.60
CA LYS A 72 10.96 14.94 7.40
C LYS A 72 10.13 15.84 6.46
N ASP A 73 9.11 15.27 5.83
CA ASP A 73 8.25 15.95 4.85
C ASP A 73 6.78 15.66 5.20
N LEU A 74 6.25 16.47 6.12
CA LEU A 74 4.91 16.29 6.64
C LEU A 74 3.84 16.57 5.57
N GLU A 75 4.06 17.56 4.71
CA GLU A 75 3.14 17.90 3.63
C GLU A 75 3.01 16.74 2.64
N PHE A 76 4.13 16.13 2.26
CA PHE A 76 4.11 14.95 1.41
C PHE A 76 3.50 13.73 2.12
N CYS A 77 3.75 13.54 3.42
CA CYS A 77 3.08 12.51 4.21
C CYS A 77 1.56 12.65 4.15
N GLU A 78 1.03 13.84 4.43
CA GLU A 78 -0.40 14.12 4.42
C GLU A 78 -1.00 13.94 3.02
N TYR A 79 -0.28 14.36 1.98
CA TYR A 79 -0.67 14.12 0.59
C TYR A 79 -0.80 12.63 0.27
N LEU A 80 0.20 11.80 0.62
CA LEU A 80 0.12 10.34 0.44
C LEU A 80 -1.05 9.72 1.19
N MET A 81 -1.35 10.21 2.40
CA MET A 81 -2.49 9.72 3.19
C MET A 81 -3.82 10.06 2.52
N ARG A 82 -3.99 11.28 1.97
CA ARG A 82 -5.20 11.67 1.24
C ARG A 82 -5.39 10.82 -0.02
N ILE A 83 -4.32 10.50 -0.75
CA ILE A 83 -4.38 9.57 -1.89
C ILE A 83 -4.86 8.19 -1.45
N GLY A 84 -4.19 7.62 -0.44
CA GLY A 84 -4.50 6.26 0.03
C GLY A 84 -5.93 6.13 0.56
N ASP A 85 -6.44 7.19 1.19
CA ASP A 85 -7.82 7.26 1.69
C ASP A 85 -8.87 7.56 0.60
N GLY A 86 -8.45 7.83 -0.65
CA GLY A 86 -9.34 8.24 -1.73
C GLY A 86 -9.98 9.61 -1.55
N LYS A 87 -9.33 10.51 -0.78
CA LYS A 87 -9.81 11.86 -0.44
C LYS A 87 -9.12 12.97 -1.24
N GLU A 88 -8.04 12.64 -1.95
CA GLU A 88 -7.33 13.60 -2.79
C GLU A 88 -8.21 14.04 -3.97
N LYS A 89 -8.11 15.31 -4.35
CA LYS A 89 -8.94 15.87 -5.41
C LYS A 89 -8.61 15.21 -6.75
N THR A 90 -9.64 14.95 -7.53
CA THR A 90 -9.52 14.49 -8.90
C THR A 90 -9.97 15.56 -9.87
N ASN A 91 -9.41 15.53 -11.08
CA ASN A 91 -9.87 16.36 -12.18
C ASN A 91 -11.14 15.80 -12.82
N ASP A 92 -11.64 16.48 -13.86
CA ASP A 92 -12.85 16.11 -14.61
C ASP A 92 -12.76 14.72 -15.28
N HIS A 93 -11.57 14.13 -15.35
CA HIS A 93 -11.34 12.77 -15.85
C HIS A 93 -11.23 11.72 -14.74
N GLY A 94 -11.49 12.09 -13.48
CA GLY A 94 -11.38 11.21 -12.32
C GLY A 94 -9.94 10.82 -11.98
N LYS A 95 -8.94 11.60 -12.42
CA LYS A 95 -7.51 11.34 -12.13
C LYS A 95 -7.00 12.29 -11.07
N ILE A 96 -6.13 11.79 -10.20
CA ILE A 96 -5.40 12.61 -9.23
C ILE A 96 -4.40 13.47 -9.98
N GLU A 97 -4.44 14.78 -9.75
CA GLU A 97 -3.46 15.71 -10.31
C GLU A 97 -2.20 15.72 -9.45
N ILE A 98 -1.05 15.65 -10.10
CA ILE A 98 0.23 15.71 -9.39
C ILE A 98 0.47 17.18 -8.98
N PRO A 99 0.79 17.46 -7.70
CA PRO A 99 1.15 18.80 -7.26
C PRO A 99 2.28 19.39 -8.10
N HIS A 100 2.18 20.68 -8.44
CA HIS A 100 3.21 21.35 -9.22
C HIS A 100 4.61 21.30 -8.59
N SER A 101 4.70 21.22 -7.25
CA SER A 101 5.96 21.04 -6.52
C SER A 101 6.66 19.71 -6.82
N LEU A 102 5.93 18.71 -7.29
CA LEU A 102 6.45 17.37 -7.65
C LEU A 102 6.65 17.20 -9.16
N ILE A 103 6.37 18.24 -9.97
CA ILE A 103 6.46 18.19 -11.43
C ILE A 103 7.76 18.87 -11.89
N ILE A 104 8.49 18.17 -12.75
CA ILE A 104 9.56 18.76 -13.54
C ILE A 104 9.00 19.03 -14.94
N PRO A 105 8.88 20.31 -15.37
CA PRO A 105 8.33 20.65 -16.68
C PRO A 105 9.16 20.02 -17.79
N PHE A 106 8.50 19.39 -18.75
CA PHE A 106 9.20 18.76 -19.87
C PHE A 106 9.66 19.82 -20.88
N THR A 107 10.98 20.03 -21.01
CA THR A 107 11.57 20.81 -22.10
C THR A 107 12.23 19.93 -23.18
N SER A 108 13.21 19.09 -22.81
CA SER A 108 13.89 18.14 -23.71
C SER A 108 14.27 16.85 -22.97
N GLU A 109 14.28 15.71 -23.65
CA GLU A 109 14.49 14.40 -23.01
C GLU A 109 15.80 14.32 -22.21
N LYS A 110 16.92 14.74 -22.82
CA LYS A 110 18.25 14.68 -22.18
C LYS A 110 18.37 15.63 -20.99
N GLU A 111 17.83 16.84 -21.07
CA GLU A 111 17.91 17.82 -19.98
C GLU A 111 16.98 17.45 -18.83
N ASN A 112 15.77 17.00 -19.12
CA ASN A 112 14.78 16.63 -18.11
C ASN A 112 15.20 15.37 -17.34
N LEU A 113 15.81 14.37 -18.01
CA LEU A 113 16.34 13.20 -17.31
C LEU A 113 17.44 13.63 -16.33
N ASN A 114 18.39 14.45 -16.77
CA ASN A 114 19.43 14.98 -15.89
C ASN A 114 18.86 15.81 -14.73
N LEU A 115 17.84 16.63 -15.00
CA LEU A 115 17.16 17.42 -13.98
C LEU A 115 16.40 16.55 -12.98
N LEU A 116 15.73 15.49 -13.44
CA LEU A 116 15.07 14.51 -12.59
C LEU A 116 16.06 13.79 -11.68
N PHE A 117 17.20 13.32 -12.22
CA PHE A 117 18.23 12.68 -11.40
C PHE A 117 18.77 13.64 -10.32
N ARG A 118 19.05 14.89 -10.68
CA ARG A 118 19.57 15.89 -9.72
C ARG A 118 18.57 16.26 -8.63
N ASN A 119 17.28 16.38 -8.96
CA ASN A 119 16.25 16.76 -7.98
C ASN A 119 15.84 15.58 -7.08
N THR A 120 15.71 14.38 -7.64
CA THR A 120 15.25 13.20 -6.87
C THR A 120 16.37 12.57 -6.06
N TYR A 121 17.61 12.59 -6.57
CA TYR A 121 18.78 11.99 -5.93
C TYR A 121 19.94 12.98 -5.87
N PRO A 122 19.80 14.11 -5.15
CA PRO A 122 20.86 15.11 -5.06
C PRO A 122 22.16 14.53 -4.49
N ASP A 123 22.05 13.52 -3.62
CA ASP A 123 23.17 12.90 -2.92
C ASP A 123 23.82 11.72 -3.67
N LEU A 124 23.31 11.33 -4.84
CA LEU A 124 23.84 10.16 -5.56
C LEU A 124 25.31 10.34 -5.97
N TYR A 125 25.76 11.59 -6.10
CA TYR A 125 27.12 11.95 -6.50
C TYR A 125 27.97 12.48 -5.33
N THR A 126 27.40 12.68 -4.14
CA THR A 126 28.12 13.16 -2.94
C THR A 126 28.65 12.03 -2.08
N CYS A 127 28.22 10.78 -2.31
CA CYS A 127 28.65 9.60 -1.54
C CYS A 127 29.97 8.96 -2.04
N CYS A 128 30.63 9.54 -3.05
CA CYS A 128 31.85 9.00 -3.67
C CYS A 128 33.13 9.80 -3.36
N THR A 129 33.19 10.56 -2.27
CA THR A 129 34.40 11.27 -1.80
C THR A 129 34.77 10.90 -0.38
#